data_AF-A0A450TJK3-F1
#
_entry.id   AF-A0A450TJK3-F1
#
_cell.length_a   1.000
_cell.length_b   1.000
_cell.length_c   1.000
_cell.angle_alpha   90.00
_cell.angle_beta   90.00
_cell.angle_gamma   90.00
#
_symmetry.space_group_name_H-M   'P 1'
#
loop_
_entity.id
_entity.type
_entity.pdbx_description
1 polymer ?
#
loop_
_entity_poly.entity_id
_entity_poly.type
_entity_poly.pdbx_seq_one_letter_code
_entity_poly.pdbx_strand_id
1 'polypeptide(L)'
;MRRDGFVTETFKPPYIKPKRPTRAQDFLTRTPGEAVYAGSLSPQQRAARQLGKDMREMMDAIIQREEWMAAQALVNGKVIVTYEDDDGKVIGQKEVDFLMSDSHKIELSGTKVWTHADADPVKDLRTWKRRCSQDSGATVDRAIIGSNVVDPLLAKLKDKLDTRRIDLGFIKPEQLAGGVTYYAPCATFSRN
;
A
#
# COMPACT_ATOMS: atom_id res chain seq x y z
N MET A 1 -25.12 -32.51 -8.42
CA MET A 1 -23.89 -31.71 -8.45
C MET A 1 -23.83 -31.00 -9.80
N ARG A 2 -24.11 -29.70 -9.83
CA ARG A 2 -24.13 -28.92 -11.08
C ARG A 2 -22.68 -28.70 -11.50
N ARG A 3 -22.37 -28.95 -12.78
CA ARG A 3 -21.05 -28.65 -13.33
C ARG A 3 -21.01 -27.15 -13.59
N ASP A 4 -20.29 -26.41 -12.75
CA ASP A 4 -20.04 -25.01 -12.99
C ASP A 4 -18.97 -24.86 -14.07
N GLY A 5 -19.22 -23.96 -15.02
CA GLY A 5 -18.22 -23.57 -16.02
C GLY A 5 -17.16 -22.67 -15.41
N PHE A 6 -16.00 -22.57 -16.05
CA PHE A 6 -14.97 -21.61 -15.68
C PHE A 6 -14.91 -20.48 -16.72
N VAL A 7 -14.59 -19.26 -16.26
CA VAL A 7 -14.36 -18.10 -17.12
C VAL A 7 -12.86 -17.84 -17.16
N THR A 8 -12.33 -17.49 -18.32
CA THR A 8 -10.93 -17.08 -18.48
C THR A 8 -10.90 -15.73 -19.18
N GLU A 9 -10.33 -14.73 -18.53
CA GLU A 9 -10.13 -13.41 -19.08
C GLU A 9 -8.65 -13.19 -19.40
N THR A 10 -8.37 -12.47 -20.49
CA THR A 10 -7.01 -12.07 -20.86
C THR A 10 -6.92 -10.56 -20.84
N PHE A 11 -5.92 -10.03 -20.14
CA PHE A 11 -5.64 -8.61 -20.06
C PHE A 11 -4.25 -8.32 -20.62
N LYS A 12 -4.17 -7.36 -21.54
CA LYS A 12 -2.90 -6.82 -22.04
C LYS A 12 -2.64 -5.48 -21.35
N PRO A 13 -1.62 -5.37 -20.48
CA PRO A 13 -1.33 -4.12 -19.79
C PRO A 13 -0.83 -3.04 -20.76
N PRO A 14 -1.08 -1.75 -20.44
CA PRO A 14 -0.51 -0.65 -21.19
C PRO A 14 1.00 -0.55 -20.97
N TYR A 15 1.69 0.00 -21.96
CA TYR A 15 3.11 0.26 -21.85
C TYR A 15 3.33 1.65 -21.24
N ILE A 16 4.14 1.76 -20.19
CA ILE A 16 4.44 3.01 -19.50
C ILE A 16 5.90 3.40 -19.78
N LYS A 17 6.12 4.60 -20.34
CA LYS A 17 7.45 5.18 -20.65
C LYS A 17 7.54 6.59 -20.07
N PRO A 18 7.96 6.77 -18.81
CA PRO A 18 8.25 8.11 -18.33
C PRO A 18 9.38 8.72 -19.18
N LYS A 19 9.15 9.92 -19.70
CA LYS A 19 10.13 10.66 -20.49
C LYS A 19 10.33 12.04 -19.88
N ARG A 20 11.58 12.52 -19.87
CA ARG A 20 11.92 13.86 -19.40
C ARG A 20 12.73 14.58 -20.47
N PRO A 21 12.30 15.76 -20.95
CA PRO A 21 13.11 16.55 -21.85
C PRO A 21 14.30 17.12 -21.09
N THR A 22 15.50 16.90 -21.62
CA THR A 22 16.74 17.43 -21.06
C THR A 22 17.24 18.59 -21.94
N ARG A 23 17.35 19.81 -21.40
CA ARG A 23 17.84 20.97 -22.16
C ARG A 23 19.27 21.32 -21.74
N ALA A 24 20.09 21.78 -22.69
CA ALA A 24 21.47 22.16 -22.41
C ALA A 24 21.61 23.26 -21.34
N GLN A 25 20.63 24.16 -21.27
CA GLN A 25 20.54 25.25 -20.29
C GLN A 25 20.49 24.75 -18.84
N ASP A 26 19.92 23.58 -18.61
CA ASP A 26 19.75 22.98 -17.27
C ASP A 26 21.12 22.60 -16.65
N PHE A 27 22.16 22.42 -17.48
CA PHE A 27 23.51 22.00 -17.07
C PHE A 27 24.54 23.12 -17.02
N LEU A 28 24.19 24.29 -17.55
CA LEU A 28 25.03 25.49 -17.51
C LEU A 28 25.02 26.14 -16.13
N THR A 29 23.96 25.91 -15.35
CA THR A 29 23.82 26.45 -14.00
C THR A 29 24.47 25.54 -12.95
N ARG A 30 25.04 26.16 -11.90
CA ARG A 30 25.68 25.45 -10.79
C ARG A 30 24.65 24.61 -10.00
N THR A 31 25.00 23.39 -9.63
CA THR A 31 24.18 22.58 -8.72
C THR A 31 24.51 22.86 -7.25
N PRO A 32 23.54 22.78 -6.31
CA PRO A 32 23.81 22.95 -4.88
C PRO A 32 24.90 21.97 -4.40
N GLY A 33 25.90 22.48 -3.65
CA GLY A 33 27.04 21.68 -3.16
C GLY A 33 28.32 21.78 -4.00
N GLU A 34 28.33 22.54 -5.09
CA GLU A 34 29.57 22.89 -5.80
C GLU A 34 30.35 24.01 -5.09
N ALA A 35 31.68 23.91 -5.10
CA ALA A 35 32.55 24.93 -4.52
C ALA A 35 32.41 26.27 -5.25
N VAL A 36 32.26 27.37 -4.51
CA VAL A 36 31.94 28.70 -5.07
C VAL A 36 33.08 29.27 -5.93
N TYR A 37 34.33 28.91 -5.64
CA TYR A 37 35.52 29.56 -6.19
C TYR A 37 36.41 28.67 -7.06
N ALA A 38 36.14 27.37 -7.15
CA ALA A 38 36.91 26.45 -7.99
C ALA A 38 35.94 25.66 -8.86
N GLY A 39 36.14 25.67 -10.18
CA GLY A 39 35.34 24.96 -11.18
C GLY A 39 35.41 23.44 -11.00
N SER A 40 34.76 22.91 -9.95
CA SER A 40 34.95 21.55 -9.48
C SER A 40 34.23 20.48 -10.32
N LEU A 41 33.25 20.87 -11.14
CA LEU A 41 32.60 19.96 -12.09
C LEU A 41 32.52 20.60 -13.48
N SER A 42 32.89 19.84 -14.50
CA SER A 42 32.63 20.22 -15.90
C SER A 42 31.12 20.17 -16.19
N PRO A 43 30.61 20.93 -17.18
CA PRO A 43 29.21 20.80 -17.62
C PRO A 43 28.82 19.37 -17.99
N GLN A 44 29.77 18.57 -18.50
CA GLN A 44 29.57 17.15 -18.80
C GLN A 44 29.38 16.30 -17.54
N GLN A 45 30.17 16.55 -16.48
CA GLN A 45 30.00 15.86 -15.19
C GLN A 45 28.69 16.24 -14.49
N ARG A 46 28.24 17.49 -14.63
CA ARG A 46 26.92 17.93 -14.15
C ARG A 46 25.79 17.24 -14.90
N ALA A 47 25.88 17.20 -16.23
CA ALA A 47 24.90 16.51 -17.07
C ALA A 47 24.80 15.02 -16.73
N ALA A 48 25.92 14.33 -16.53
CA ALA A 48 25.94 12.93 -16.12
C ALA A 48 25.29 12.69 -14.74
N ARG A 49 25.54 13.57 -13.76
CA ARG A 49 24.92 13.49 -12.44
C ARG A 49 23.42 13.69 -12.48
N GLN A 50 22.95 14.70 -13.22
CA GLN A 50 21.53 14.99 -13.36
C GLN A 50 20.82 13.86 -14.10
N LEU A 51 21.43 13.32 -15.17
CA LEU A 51 20.91 12.15 -15.87
C LEU A 51 20.74 10.95 -14.93
N GLY A 52 21.72 10.67 -14.07
CA GLY A 52 21.60 9.61 -13.07
C GLY A 52 20.51 9.88 -12.01
N LYS A 53 20.24 11.15 -11.70
CA LYS A 53 19.12 11.53 -10.82
C LYS A 53 17.77 11.33 -11.53
N ASP A 54 17.64 11.81 -12.76
CA ASP A 54 16.43 11.68 -13.57
C ASP A 54 16.09 10.20 -13.81
N MET A 55 17.09 9.36 -14.09
CA MET A 55 16.90 7.91 -14.22
C MET A 55 16.33 7.29 -12.95
N ARG A 56 16.85 7.68 -11.77
CA ARG A 56 16.32 7.19 -10.49
C ARG A 56 14.90 7.67 -10.23
N GLU A 57 14.62 8.96 -10.45
CA GLU A 57 13.27 9.50 -10.31
C GLU A 57 12.26 8.80 -11.24
N MET A 58 12.66 8.49 -12.48
CA MET A 58 11.82 7.74 -13.42
C MET A 58 11.58 6.29 -12.98
N MET A 59 12.58 5.61 -12.41
CA MET A 59 12.40 4.28 -11.83
C MET A 59 11.48 4.31 -10.61
N ASP A 60 11.65 5.29 -9.72
CA ASP A 60 10.80 5.46 -8.54
C ASP A 60 9.35 5.72 -8.93
N ALA A 61 9.10 6.49 -10.00
CA ALA A 61 7.76 6.72 -10.53
C ALA A 61 7.08 5.43 -11.02
N ILE A 62 7.84 4.51 -11.62
CA ILE A 62 7.32 3.19 -12.05
C ILE A 62 6.96 2.36 -10.81
N ILE A 63 7.86 2.28 -9.83
CA ILE A 63 7.64 1.53 -8.59
C ILE A 63 6.42 2.06 -7.83
N GLN A 64 6.27 3.39 -7.73
CA GLN A 64 5.11 4.00 -7.06
C GLN A 64 3.79 3.65 -7.75
N ARG A 65 3.78 3.56 -9.08
CA ARG A 65 2.59 3.18 -9.84
C ARG A 65 2.25 1.70 -9.65
N GLU A 66 3.27 0.82 -9.64
CA GLU A 66 3.10 -0.60 -9.32
C GLU A 66 2.52 -0.78 -7.91
N GLU A 67 3.08 -0.07 -6.93
CA GLU A 67 2.62 -0.11 -5.54
C GLU A 67 1.19 0.43 -5.40
N TRP A 68 0.86 1.52 -6.11
CA TRP A 68 -0.49 2.05 -6.13
C TRP A 68 -1.49 1.05 -6.74
N MET A 69 -1.13 0.37 -7.83
CA MET A 69 -1.97 -0.69 -8.42
C MET A 69 -2.12 -1.88 -7.48
N ALA A 70 -1.05 -2.31 -6.80
CA ALA A 70 -1.10 -3.38 -5.82
C ALA A 70 -1.99 -3.02 -4.62
N ALA A 71 -1.89 -1.79 -4.11
CA ALA A 71 -2.72 -1.29 -3.03
C ALA A 71 -4.22 -1.25 -3.43
N GLN A 72 -4.53 -0.79 -4.64
CA GLN A 72 -5.92 -0.81 -5.15
C GLN A 72 -6.46 -2.22 -5.31
N ALA A 73 -5.65 -3.15 -5.86
CA ALA A 73 -6.04 -4.54 -6.01
C ALA A 73 -6.37 -5.17 -4.65
N LEU A 74 -5.56 -4.88 -3.63
CA LEU A 74 -5.73 -5.44 -2.28
C LEU A 74 -6.97 -4.88 -1.56
N VAL A 75 -7.24 -3.58 -1.68
CA VAL A 75 -8.32 -2.92 -0.93
C VAL A 75 -9.67 -3.08 -1.64
N ASN A 76 -9.72 -2.83 -2.93
CA ASN A 76 -10.97 -2.77 -3.68
C ASN A 76 -11.27 -4.09 -4.41
N GLY A 77 -10.29 -4.99 -4.54
CA GLY A 77 -10.39 -6.16 -5.42
C GLY A 77 -10.45 -5.78 -6.90
N LYS A 78 -10.20 -4.52 -7.23
CA LYS A 78 -10.34 -3.93 -8.57
C LYS A 78 -9.24 -2.90 -8.77
N VAL A 79 -8.68 -2.85 -9.96
CA VAL A 79 -7.69 -1.84 -10.36
C VAL A 79 -8.17 -1.11 -11.60
N ILE A 80 -8.15 0.22 -11.54
CA ILE A 80 -8.44 1.06 -12.71
C ILE A 80 -7.12 1.37 -13.39
N VAL A 81 -6.86 0.67 -14.48
CA VAL A 81 -5.66 0.89 -15.29
C VAL A 81 -5.94 2.02 -16.27
N THR A 82 -5.29 3.16 -16.04
CA THR A 82 -5.38 4.33 -16.92
C THR A 82 -4.37 4.20 -18.06
N TYR A 83 -4.85 4.43 -19.29
CA TYR A 83 -4.01 4.52 -20.48
C TYR A 83 -3.51 5.95 -20.62
N GLU A 84 -2.20 6.13 -20.67
CA GLU A 84 -1.55 7.42 -20.91
C GLU A 84 -0.81 7.38 -22.25
N ASP A 85 -0.83 8.52 -22.95
CA ASP A 85 0.02 8.77 -24.11
C ASP A 85 1.48 8.94 -23.69
N ASP A 86 2.40 8.96 -24.65
CA ASP A 86 3.81 9.26 -24.42
C ASP A 86 4.00 10.62 -23.73
N ASP A 87 3.07 11.57 -23.86
CA ASP A 87 3.07 12.88 -23.19
C ASP A 87 2.36 12.89 -21.82
N GLY A 88 1.97 11.72 -21.28
CA GLY A 88 1.28 11.59 -19.99
C GLY A 88 -0.20 11.99 -20.01
N LYS A 89 -0.78 12.19 -21.21
CA LYS A 89 -2.20 12.51 -21.36
C LYS A 89 -3.03 11.24 -21.28
N VAL A 90 -4.10 11.26 -20.47
CA VAL A 90 -5.02 10.12 -20.37
C VAL A 90 -5.79 9.93 -21.68
N ILE A 91 -5.62 8.78 -22.32
CA ILE A 91 -6.30 8.36 -23.56
C ILE A 91 -7.53 7.50 -23.24
N GLY A 92 -7.55 6.83 -22.09
CA GLY A 92 -8.71 6.05 -21.65
C GLY A 92 -8.47 5.36 -20.31
N GLN A 93 -9.41 4.52 -19.88
CA GLN A 93 -9.30 3.71 -18.68
C GLN A 93 -9.88 2.31 -18.92
N LYS A 94 -9.32 1.29 -18.26
CA LYS A 94 -9.89 -0.05 -18.20
C LYS A 94 -9.86 -0.56 -16.76
N GLU A 95 -11.00 -1.03 -16.31
CA GLU A 95 -11.13 -1.71 -15.03
C GLU A 95 -10.70 -3.17 -15.17
N VAL A 96 -9.87 -3.63 -14.24
CA VAL A 96 -9.52 -5.03 -14.04
C VAL A 96 -10.14 -5.45 -12.71
N ASP A 97 -11.13 -6.34 -12.77
CA ASP A 97 -11.85 -6.85 -11.60
C ASP A 97 -11.33 -8.24 -11.22
N PHE A 98 -10.87 -8.39 -9.98
CA PHE A 98 -10.42 -9.68 -9.43
C PHE A 98 -11.56 -10.46 -8.78
N LEU A 99 -12.80 -10.01 -8.94
CA LEU A 99 -14.02 -10.68 -8.47
C LEU A 99 -14.04 -10.89 -6.94
N MET A 100 -13.47 -9.93 -6.21
CA MET A 100 -13.54 -9.94 -4.75
C MET A 100 -14.99 -9.73 -4.30
N SER A 101 -15.51 -10.65 -3.48
CA SER A 101 -16.85 -10.53 -2.93
C SER A 101 -16.99 -9.23 -2.12
N ASP A 102 -18.08 -8.48 -2.34
CA ASP A 102 -18.37 -7.25 -1.60
C ASP A 102 -18.57 -7.52 -0.10
N SER A 103 -18.80 -8.76 0.31
CA SER A 103 -18.84 -9.15 1.71
C SER A 103 -17.51 -8.95 2.45
N HIS A 104 -16.39 -8.82 1.74
CA HIS A 104 -15.09 -8.50 2.31
C HIS A 104 -14.83 -6.98 2.42
N LYS A 105 -15.65 -6.14 1.79
CA LYS A 105 -15.55 -4.68 1.88
C LYS A 105 -16.48 -4.18 2.98
N ILE A 106 -15.93 -3.99 4.17
CA ILE A 106 -16.73 -3.73 5.37
C ILE A 106 -16.58 -2.26 5.76
N GLU A 107 -17.68 -1.52 5.67
CA GLU A 107 -17.78 -0.17 6.19
C GLU A 107 -18.36 -0.19 7.60
N LEU A 108 -17.63 0.39 8.55
CA LEU A 108 -18.11 0.60 9.92
C LEU A 108 -18.83 1.95 9.99
N SER A 109 -20.08 1.95 10.44
CA SER A 109 -20.88 3.16 10.60
C SER A 109 -21.61 3.20 11.95
N GLY A 110 -21.99 4.41 12.39
CA GLY A 110 -22.71 4.64 13.63
C GLY A 110 -21.94 4.19 14.88
N THR A 111 -22.58 3.37 15.71
CA THR A 111 -22.02 2.89 16.99
C THR A 111 -20.93 1.83 16.83
N LYS A 112 -20.71 1.32 15.61
CA LYS A 112 -19.70 0.30 15.29
C LYS A 112 -18.34 0.89 14.92
N VAL A 113 -18.25 2.20 14.74
CA VAL A 113 -16.97 2.87 14.47
C VAL A 113 -16.07 2.72 15.70
N TRP A 114 -14.80 2.38 15.51
CA TRP A 114 -13.87 2.09 16.61
C TRP A 114 -13.56 3.29 17.52
N THR A 115 -13.99 4.50 17.15
CA THR A 115 -13.98 5.69 18.01
C THR A 115 -15.13 5.70 19.03
N HIS A 116 -16.18 4.91 18.81
CA HIS A 116 -17.33 4.82 19.69
C HIS A 116 -17.05 3.89 20.89
N ALA A 117 -17.64 4.21 22.04
CA ALA A 117 -17.40 3.48 23.29
C ALA A 117 -17.80 1.99 23.20
N ASP A 118 -18.90 1.69 22.49
CA ASP A 118 -19.46 0.35 22.35
C ASP A 118 -18.79 -0.53 21.27
N ALA A 119 -17.83 0.00 20.52
CA ALA A 119 -17.14 -0.78 19.50
C ALA A 119 -16.18 -1.80 20.14
N ASP A 120 -16.13 -3.02 19.58
CA ASP A 120 -15.16 -4.06 19.95
C ASP A 120 -14.28 -4.43 18.74
N PRO A 121 -13.18 -3.69 18.53
CA PRO A 121 -12.26 -3.93 17.42
C PRO A 121 -11.70 -5.35 17.35
N VAL A 122 -11.50 -6.00 18.51
CA VAL A 122 -10.93 -7.36 18.57
C VAL A 122 -11.94 -8.39 18.05
N LYS A 123 -13.23 -8.20 18.31
CA LYS A 123 -14.30 -9.07 17.80
C LYS A 123 -14.46 -8.89 16.29
N ASP A 124 -14.38 -7.66 15.80
CA ASP A 124 -14.44 -7.35 14.37
C ASP A 124 -13.30 -8.04 13.60
N LEU A 125 -12.05 -7.87 14.05
CA LEU A 125 -10.88 -8.50 13.45
C LEU A 125 -10.98 -10.04 13.40
N ARG A 126 -11.50 -10.67 14.46
CA ARG A 126 -11.74 -12.13 14.46
C ARG A 126 -12.82 -12.55 13.47
N THR A 127 -13.87 -11.75 13.34
CA THR A 127 -14.99 -12.03 12.43
C THR A 127 -14.52 -11.92 10.98
N TRP A 128 -13.73 -10.90 10.67
CA TRP A 128 -13.16 -10.70 9.34
C TRP A 128 -12.14 -11.78 8.99
N LYS A 129 -11.25 -12.15 9.93
CA LYS A 129 -10.34 -13.29 9.76
C LYS A 129 -11.10 -14.59 9.47
N ARG A 130 -12.19 -14.86 10.20
CA ARG A 130 -13.02 -16.06 9.98
C ARG A 130 -13.65 -16.05 8.59
N ARG A 131 -14.20 -14.92 8.16
CA ARG A 131 -14.79 -14.77 6.83
C ARG A 131 -13.75 -15.01 5.72
N CYS A 132 -12.59 -14.36 5.79
CA CYS A 132 -11.51 -14.60 4.83
C CYS A 132 -11.06 -16.07 4.81
N SER A 133 -10.99 -16.73 5.97
CA SER A 133 -10.62 -18.15 6.05
C SER A 133 -11.70 -19.08 5.47
N GLN A 134 -12.97 -18.70 5.52
CA GLN A 134 -14.08 -19.48 4.96
C GLN A 134 -14.11 -19.38 3.43
N ASP A 135 -13.90 -18.18 2.89
CA ASP A 135 -14.04 -17.91 1.46
C ASP A 135 -12.75 -18.23 0.67
N SER A 136 -11.58 -17.93 1.25
CA SER A 136 -10.27 -18.13 0.59
C SER A 136 -9.61 -19.47 0.93
N GLY A 137 -10.06 -20.18 1.98
CA GLY A 137 -9.39 -21.38 2.48
C GLY A 137 -8.02 -21.16 3.13
N ALA A 138 -7.54 -19.91 3.19
CA ALA A 138 -6.26 -19.52 3.79
C ALA A 138 -6.49 -18.68 5.06
N THR A 139 -5.66 -18.91 6.09
CA THR A 139 -5.75 -18.15 7.35
C THR A 139 -4.93 -16.88 7.27
N VAL A 140 -5.57 -15.73 7.48
CA VAL A 140 -4.89 -14.43 7.56
C VAL A 140 -4.06 -14.33 8.85
N ASP A 141 -2.80 -13.94 8.70
CA ASP A 141 -1.79 -13.79 9.76
C ASP A 141 -1.41 -12.33 10.01
N ARG A 142 -1.53 -11.43 9.03
CA ARG A 142 -1.20 -10.01 9.15
C ARG A 142 -2.39 -9.09 8.87
N ALA A 143 -2.45 -7.98 9.60
CA ALA A 143 -3.37 -6.88 9.35
C ALA A 143 -2.57 -5.59 9.10
N ILE A 144 -2.90 -4.88 8.02
CA ILE A 144 -2.34 -3.58 7.68
C ILE A 144 -3.38 -2.53 8.09
N ILE A 145 -2.95 -1.53 8.87
CA ILE A 145 -3.86 -0.59 9.54
C ILE A 145 -3.37 0.85 9.28
N GLY A 146 -4.31 1.74 8.97
CA GLY A 146 -4.03 3.18 8.82
C GLY A 146 -3.76 3.87 10.15
N SER A 147 -2.98 4.95 10.15
CA SER A 147 -2.55 5.68 11.36
C SER A 147 -3.70 6.06 12.29
N ASN A 148 -4.81 6.55 11.75
CA ASN A 148 -5.96 7.02 12.51
C ASN A 148 -6.70 5.91 13.29
N VAL A 149 -6.45 4.65 12.92
CA VAL A 149 -7.11 3.49 13.50
C VAL A 149 -6.26 2.84 14.61
N VAL A 150 -4.96 3.17 14.67
CA VAL A 150 -4.02 2.61 15.64
C VAL A 150 -4.38 3.05 17.07
N ASP A 151 -4.60 4.33 17.29
CA ASP A 151 -4.91 4.89 18.62
C ASP A 151 -6.19 4.29 19.25
N PRO A 152 -7.35 4.25 18.57
CA PRO A 152 -8.56 3.65 19.14
C PRO A 152 -8.42 2.14 19.35
N LEU A 153 -7.69 1.45 18.47
CA LEU A 153 -7.42 0.01 18.60
C LEU A 153 -6.55 -0.27 19.83
N LEU A 154 -5.48 0.50 20.03
CA LEU A 154 -4.58 0.34 21.16
C LEU A 154 -5.28 0.61 22.50
N ALA A 155 -6.14 1.64 22.56
CA ALA A 155 -6.91 1.95 23.76
C ALA A 155 -7.78 0.76 24.21
N LYS A 156 -8.45 0.07 23.28
CA LYS A 156 -9.28 -1.11 23.57
C LYS A 156 -8.49 -2.39 23.80
N LEU A 157 -7.27 -2.49 23.27
CA LEU A 157 -6.38 -3.65 23.46
C LEU A 157 -5.71 -3.66 24.83
N LYS A 158 -5.39 -2.50 25.41
CA LYS A 158 -4.73 -2.40 26.73
C LYS A 158 -5.46 -3.21 27.80
N ASP A 159 -6.77 -3.05 27.90
CA ASP A 159 -7.60 -3.75 28.89
C ASP A 159 -7.66 -5.27 28.65
N LYS A 160 -7.53 -5.71 27.39
CA LYS A 160 -7.58 -7.14 27.04
C LYS A 160 -6.21 -7.81 27.16
N LEU A 161 -5.11 -7.08 26.98
CA LEU A 161 -3.76 -7.61 27.12
C LEU A 161 -3.37 -7.85 28.58
N ASP A 162 -3.89 -7.08 29.52
CA ASP A 162 -3.64 -7.24 30.96
C ASP A 162 -4.62 -8.22 31.63
N THR A 163 -4.77 -9.42 31.07
CA THR A 163 -5.48 -10.52 31.74
C THR A 163 -4.45 -11.53 32.25
N ARG A 164 -4.17 -11.45 33.56
CA ARG A 164 -3.16 -12.20 34.36
C ARG A 164 -3.01 -13.72 34.14
N ARG A 165 -3.80 -14.37 33.29
CA ARG A 165 -3.79 -15.83 33.05
C ARG A 165 -3.75 -16.26 31.57
N ILE A 166 -3.78 -15.33 30.61
CA ILE A 166 -3.69 -15.64 29.18
C ILE A 166 -2.74 -14.63 28.53
N ASP A 167 -1.57 -15.10 28.08
CA ASP A 167 -0.65 -14.29 27.30
C ASP A 167 -1.18 -14.14 25.87
N LEU A 168 -1.82 -12.99 25.61
CA LEU A 168 -2.45 -12.66 24.32
C LEU A 168 -1.44 -12.05 23.33
N GLY A 169 -0.21 -11.79 23.78
CA GLY A 169 0.89 -11.21 22.98
C GLY A 169 1.49 -9.95 23.63
N PHE A 170 2.60 -9.50 23.05
CA PHE A 170 3.32 -8.30 23.50
C PHE A 170 3.31 -7.24 22.39
N ILE A 171 3.13 -5.98 22.77
CA ILE A 171 3.26 -4.86 21.83
C ILE A 171 4.74 -4.45 21.82
N LYS A 172 5.40 -4.68 20.68
CA LYS A 172 6.79 -4.28 20.42
C LYS A 172 6.79 -3.34 19.21
N PRO A 173 6.62 -2.02 19.41
CA PRO A 173 6.64 -1.08 18.31
C PRO A 173 8.06 -1.02 17.75
N GLU A 174 8.25 -1.61 16.58
CA GLU A 174 9.48 -1.50 15.80
C GLU A 174 9.21 -0.60 14.61
N GLN A 175 9.99 0.47 14.50
CA GLN A 175 9.92 1.34 13.33
C GLN A 175 10.71 0.68 12.21
N LEU A 176 10.01 0.25 11.16
CA LEU A 176 10.65 -0.24 9.94
C LEU A 176 10.94 0.93 9.00
N ALA A 177 11.89 0.72 8.09
CA ALA A 177 12.19 1.69 7.05
C ALA A 177 10.93 2.00 6.22
N GLY A 178 10.73 3.27 5.84
CA GLY A 178 9.58 3.70 5.04
C GLY A 178 8.36 4.18 5.83
N GLY A 179 8.49 4.43 7.14
CA GLY A 179 7.41 5.00 7.96
C GLY A 179 6.34 4.00 8.41
N VAL A 180 6.53 2.71 8.13
CA VAL A 180 5.69 1.62 8.64
C VAL A 180 6.14 1.25 10.04
N THR A 181 5.21 1.20 10.99
CA THR A 181 5.48 0.75 12.35
C THR A 181 4.87 -0.64 12.55
N TYR A 182 5.70 -1.61 12.89
CA TYR A 182 5.24 -2.93 13.31
C TYR A 182 4.90 -2.86 14.79
N TYR A 183 3.64 -3.10 15.15
CA TYR A 183 3.20 -2.94 16.54
C TYR A 183 3.28 -4.23 17.37
N ALA A 184 2.77 -5.36 16.86
CA ALA A 184 2.71 -6.60 17.65
C ALA A 184 2.32 -7.82 16.80
N PRO A 185 2.77 -9.03 17.16
CA PRO A 185 2.03 -10.25 16.85
C PRO A 185 0.82 -10.34 17.79
N CYS A 186 -0.40 -10.20 17.26
CA CYS A 186 -1.63 -10.38 18.02
C CYS A 186 -2.19 -11.79 17.80
N ALA A 187 -2.08 -12.65 18.82
CA ALA A 187 -2.62 -14.00 18.76
C ALA A 187 -4.10 -13.99 19.14
N THR A 188 -4.99 -14.10 18.14
CA THR A 188 -6.42 -14.26 18.40
C THR A 188 -6.77 -15.75 18.53
N PHE A 189 -6.95 -16.22 19.77
CA PHE A 189 -7.39 -17.60 20.02
C PHE A 189 -8.90 -17.75 19.69
N SER A 190 -9.22 -18.61 18.73
CA SER A 190 -10.58 -19.04 18.41
C SER A 190 -10.78 -20.44 19.01
N ARG A 191 -11.61 -20.58 20.05
CA ARG A 191 -12.13 -21.91 20.42
C ARG A 191 -13.27 -22.24 19.44
N ASN A 192 -13.22 -23.46 18.90
CA ASN A 192 -14.25 -24.06 18.04
C ASN A 192 -15.65 -23.92 18.61
#